data_AF-A0AAW3R105-F1
#
_entry.id   AF-A0AAW3R105-F1
#
_cell.length_a   1.000
_cell.length_b   1.000
_cell.length_c   1.000
_cell.angle_alpha   90.00
_cell.angle_beta   90.00
_cell.angle_gamma   90.00
#
_symmetry.space_group_name_H-M   'P 1'
#
loop_
_entity.id
_entity.type
_entity.pdbx_description
1 polymer ?
#
loop_
_entity_poly.entity_id
_entity_poly.type
_entity_poly.pdbx_seq_one_letter_code
_entity_poly.pdbx_strand_id
1 'polypeptide(L)'
;MERVAQLKGKRFLALSVESAGSSFGVPWWLNVVNTHAELSILDCGDSPTTARQALDLGVGGVICRVNAAQLRTLQSYDRYRGRLLTLRPPSSRSDNLREDPHDSL
;
A
#
# COMPACT_ATOMS: atom_id res chain seq x y z
N MET A 1 3.11 -29.01 -18.25
CA MET A 1 3.27 -28.53 -16.86
C MET A 1 3.30 -27.00 -16.88
N GLU A 2 2.28 -26.30 -17.37
CA GLU A 2 1.00 -26.04 -16.67
C GLU A 2 1.17 -25.64 -15.20
N ARG A 3 1.69 -24.43 -14.98
CA ARG A 3 1.53 -23.69 -13.72
C ARG A 3 1.00 -22.27 -13.95
N VAL A 4 0.18 -22.11 -15.00
CA VAL A 4 -0.73 -20.96 -15.09
C VAL A 4 -2.08 -21.44 -14.57
N ALA A 5 -2.13 -21.73 -13.27
CA ALA A 5 -3.37 -22.02 -12.59
C ALA A 5 -4.21 -20.72 -12.60
N GLN A 6 -5.03 -20.58 -13.63
CA GLN A 6 -6.44 -20.27 -13.47
C GLN A 6 -6.76 -19.19 -12.42
N LEU A 7 -6.49 -17.92 -12.75
CA LEU A 7 -7.11 -16.76 -12.08
C LEU A 7 -8.60 -16.64 -12.45
N LYS A 8 -9.39 -17.71 -12.26
CA LYS A 8 -10.86 -17.69 -12.28
C LYS A 8 -11.34 -17.23 -10.90
N GLY A 9 -11.32 -15.92 -10.69
CA GLY A 9 -11.82 -15.28 -9.47
C GLY A 9 -11.22 -13.89 -9.38
N LYS A 10 -12.07 -12.86 -9.37
CA LYS A 10 -11.77 -11.42 -9.42
C LYS A 10 -10.41 -11.06 -8.78
N ARG A 11 -9.52 -10.42 -9.54
CA ARG A 11 -8.29 -9.80 -9.02
C ARG A 11 -8.69 -8.69 -8.04
N PHE A 12 -8.81 -9.02 -6.77
CA PHE A 12 -9.08 -8.07 -5.70
C PHE A 12 -7.76 -7.44 -5.27
N LEU A 13 -7.69 -6.11 -5.28
CA LEU A 13 -6.60 -5.36 -4.66
C LEU A 13 -7.20 -4.63 -3.46
N ALA A 14 -6.83 -5.03 -2.25
CA ALA A 14 -7.19 -4.29 -1.05
C ALA A 14 -6.22 -3.13 -0.85
N LEU A 15 -6.73 -1.92 -0.62
CA LEU A 15 -5.93 -0.76 -0.23
C LEU A 15 -6.47 -0.24 1.10
N SER A 16 -5.61 -0.09 2.11
CA SER A 16 -6.03 0.43 3.41
C SER A 16 -6.47 1.90 3.30
N VAL A 17 -7.07 2.45 4.35
CA VAL A 17 -7.15 3.92 4.50
C VAL A 17 -5.76 4.51 4.77
N GLU A 18 -5.63 5.83 4.62
CA GLU A 18 -4.37 6.53 4.86
C GLU A 18 -3.88 6.30 6.30
N SER A 19 -2.58 6.08 6.46
CA SER A 19 -1.91 5.85 7.76
C SER A 19 -2.46 4.69 8.60
N ALA A 20 -3.28 3.79 8.04
CA ALA A 20 -3.88 2.68 8.77
C ALA A 20 -2.84 1.78 9.48
N GLY A 21 -1.67 1.57 8.86
CA GLY A 21 -0.59 0.79 9.45
C GLY A 21 0.00 1.44 10.70
N SER A 22 0.07 2.78 10.75
CA SER A 22 0.52 3.51 11.94
C SER A 22 -0.55 3.55 13.02
N SER A 23 -1.83 3.66 12.64
CA SER A 23 -2.94 3.78 13.59
C SER A 23 -3.39 2.45 14.20
N PHE A 24 -3.44 1.38 13.40
CA PHE A 24 -4.00 0.08 13.80
C PHE A 24 -2.96 -1.05 13.81
N GLY A 25 -1.80 -0.83 13.19
CA GLY A 25 -0.74 -1.83 13.10
C GLY A 25 -0.92 -2.86 11.98
N VAL A 26 0.17 -3.57 11.67
CA VAL A 26 0.19 -4.64 10.65
C VAL A 26 -0.72 -5.82 11.00
N PRO A 27 -0.79 -6.31 12.25
CA PRO A 27 -1.66 -7.46 12.59
C PRO A 27 -3.14 -7.22 12.28
N TRP A 28 -3.62 -5.99 12.51
CA TRP A 28 -4.99 -5.61 12.14
C TRP A 28 -5.21 -5.74 10.63
N TRP A 29 -4.28 -5.24 9.81
CA TRP A 29 -4.41 -5.31 8.37
C TRP A 29 -4.43 -6.76 7.86
N LEU A 30 -3.55 -7.61 8.40
CA LEU A 30 -3.52 -9.03 8.07
C LEU A 30 -4.85 -9.73 8.39
N ASN A 31 -5.51 -9.33 9.47
CA ASN A 31 -6.85 -9.84 9.80
C ASN A 31 -7.92 -9.36 8.78
N VAL A 32 -7.83 -8.12 8.30
CA VAL A 32 -8.76 -7.56 7.30
C VAL A 32 -8.64 -8.27 5.95
N VAL A 33 -7.40 -8.48 5.46
CA VAL A 33 -7.15 -9.07 4.14
C VAL A 33 -7.09 -10.60 4.16
N ASN A 34 -6.93 -11.19 5.35
CA ASN A 34 -6.89 -12.62 5.61
C ASN A 34 -5.86 -13.32 4.69
N THR A 35 -6.27 -14.35 3.95
CA THR A 35 -5.40 -15.13 3.06
C THR A 35 -4.93 -14.39 1.80
N HIS A 36 -5.24 -13.10 1.65
CA HIS A 36 -4.94 -12.32 0.44
C HIS A 36 -3.98 -11.16 0.72
N ALA A 37 -3.10 -11.29 1.72
CA ALA A 37 -2.15 -10.24 2.09
C ALA A 37 -1.25 -9.82 0.90
N GLU A 38 -0.84 -10.77 0.08
CA GLU A 38 -0.04 -10.57 -1.13
C GLU A 38 -0.74 -9.76 -2.22
N LEU A 39 -2.07 -9.67 -2.16
CA LEU A 39 -2.92 -8.86 -3.05
C LEU A 39 -3.43 -7.60 -2.34
N SER A 40 -2.61 -7.01 -1.45
CA SER A 40 -3.00 -5.84 -0.68
C SER A 40 -1.89 -4.80 -0.53
N ILE A 41 -2.29 -3.55 -0.31
CA ILE A 41 -1.41 -2.42 -0.05
C ILE A 41 -1.79 -1.78 1.30
N LEU A 42 -0.82 -1.70 2.21
CA LEU A 42 -0.98 -1.04 3.51
C LEU A 42 -0.31 0.34 3.52
N ASP A 43 -1.06 1.37 3.83
CA ASP A 43 -0.53 2.70 4.09
C ASP A 43 0.03 2.78 5.51
N CYS A 44 1.36 2.84 5.60
CA CYS A 44 2.15 2.83 6.82
C CYS A 44 2.51 4.24 7.31
N GLY A 45 1.86 5.29 6.79
CA GLY A 45 2.14 6.67 7.20
C GLY A 45 3.60 7.03 6.96
N ASP A 46 4.29 7.49 7.99
CA ASP A 46 5.71 7.86 8.04
C ASP A 46 6.59 6.84 8.79
N SER A 47 6.07 5.64 9.07
CA SER A 47 6.79 4.61 9.84
C SER A 47 7.51 3.59 8.94
N PRO A 48 8.84 3.71 8.72
CA PRO A 48 9.61 2.72 7.95
C PRO A 48 9.64 1.35 8.65
N THR A 49 9.54 1.31 9.98
CA THR A 49 9.49 0.07 10.75
C THR A 49 8.22 -0.71 10.45
N THR A 50 7.07 -0.03 10.43
CA THR A 50 5.78 -0.63 10.07
C THR A 50 5.78 -1.13 8.62
N ALA A 51 6.32 -0.33 7.70
CA ALA A 51 6.46 -0.71 6.30
C ALA A 51 7.29 -1.99 6.13
N ARG A 52 8.43 -2.07 6.83
CA ARG A 52 9.29 -3.26 6.83
C ARG A 52 8.56 -4.49 7.36
N GLN A 53 7.89 -4.35 8.50
CA GLN A 53 7.12 -5.43 9.12
C GLN A 53 6.02 -5.95 8.19
N ALA A 54 5.28 -5.06 7.53
CA ALA A 54 4.22 -5.46 6.60
C ALA A 54 4.77 -6.26 5.40
N LEU A 55 5.87 -5.79 4.80
CA LEU A 55 6.51 -6.50 3.68
C LEU A 55 7.09 -7.86 4.10
N ASP A 56 7.65 -7.95 5.30
CA ASP A 56 8.18 -9.20 5.87
C ASP A 56 7.07 -10.22 6.16
N LEU A 57 5.87 -9.74 6.49
CA LEU A 57 4.68 -10.57 6.72
C LEU A 57 3.86 -10.85 5.46
N GLY A 58 4.37 -10.50 4.27
CA GLY A 58 3.78 -10.90 3.00
C GLY A 58 2.78 -9.93 2.39
N VAL A 59 2.59 -8.73 2.95
CA VAL A 59 1.72 -7.70 2.35
C VAL A 59 2.24 -7.31 0.97
N GLY A 60 1.41 -7.35 -0.07
CA GLY A 60 1.79 -7.15 -1.46
C GLY A 60 2.61 -5.88 -1.72
N GLY A 61 2.19 -4.76 -1.14
CA GLY A 61 2.95 -3.52 -1.15
C GLY A 61 2.62 -2.60 0.03
N VAL A 62 3.37 -1.51 0.15
CA VAL A 62 3.19 -0.53 1.22
C VAL A 62 3.28 0.89 0.66
N ILE A 63 2.54 1.81 1.27
CA ILE A 63 2.75 3.25 1.10
C ILE A 63 3.47 3.75 2.36
N CYS A 64 4.60 4.43 2.22
CA CYS A 64 5.35 4.96 3.35
C CYS A 64 6.07 6.26 2.97
N ARG A 65 5.73 7.34 3.66
CA ARG A 65 6.25 8.71 3.46
C ARG A 65 7.56 8.84 4.24
N VAL A 66 8.66 8.45 3.60
CA VAL A 66 10.00 8.42 4.19
C VAL A 66 10.94 9.39 3.48
N ASN A 67 11.98 9.84 4.17
CA ASN A 67 13.01 10.66 3.54
C ASN A 67 13.92 9.83 2.61
N ALA A 68 14.75 10.50 1.80
CA ALA A 68 15.60 9.84 0.81
C ALA A 68 16.60 8.83 1.41
N ALA A 69 17.11 9.08 2.63
CA ALA A 69 18.05 8.17 3.27
C ALA A 69 17.35 6.87 3.71
N GLN A 70 16.17 6.99 4.34
CA GLN A 70 15.33 5.87 4.72
C GLN A 70 14.85 5.06 3.52
N LEU A 71 14.47 5.74 2.43
CA LEU A 71 14.07 5.10 1.18
C LEU A 71 15.21 4.23 0.62
N ARG A 72 16.44 4.77 0.55
CA ARG A 72 17.61 4.01 0.08
C ARG A 72 17.86 2.78 0.94
N THR A 73 17.73 2.91 2.26
CA THR A 73 17.87 1.78 3.19
C THR A 73 16.80 0.71 2.98
N LEU A 74 15.55 1.08 2.69
CA LEU A 74 14.50 0.09 2.39
C LEU A 74 14.71 -0.55 1.01
N GLN A 75 15.18 0.20 0.02
CA GLN A 75 15.42 -0.29 -1.33
C GLN A 75 16.70 -1.14 -1.49
N SER A 76 17.58 -1.17 -0.48
CA SER A 76 18.74 -2.06 -0.48
C SER A 76 18.35 -3.53 -0.25
N TYR A 77 17.15 -3.78 0.26
CA TYR A 77 16.57 -5.12 0.35
C TYR A 77 15.87 -5.46 -0.96
N ASP A 78 16.41 -6.40 -1.73
CA ASP A 78 15.83 -6.80 -3.03
C ASP A 78 14.36 -7.21 -2.92
N ARG A 79 13.99 -7.88 -1.81
CA ARG A 79 12.60 -8.30 -1.53
C ARG A 79 11.58 -7.16 -1.37
N TYR A 80 12.02 -5.92 -1.19
CA TYR A 80 11.15 -4.74 -1.04
C TYR A 80 11.09 -3.90 -2.33
N ARG A 81 11.98 -4.14 -3.30
CA ARG A 81 12.03 -3.38 -4.54
C ARG A 81 10.71 -3.53 -5.31
N GLY A 82 10.19 -2.40 -5.78
CA GLY A 82 8.91 -2.33 -6.50
C GLY A 82 7.65 -2.51 -5.62
N ARG A 83 7.80 -2.72 -4.30
CA ARG A 83 6.69 -2.93 -3.36
C ARG A 83 6.48 -1.78 -2.38
N LEU A 84 7.26 -0.71 -2.51
CA LEU A 84 7.17 0.48 -1.67
C LEU A 84 6.84 1.71 -2.52
N LEU A 85 5.77 2.38 -2.15
CA LEU A 85 5.34 3.65 -2.72
C LEU A 85 5.60 4.77 -1.70
N THR A 86 6.24 5.86 -2.13
CA THR A 86 6.49 7.02 -1.27
C THR A 86 5.36 8.04 -1.26
N LEU A 87 4.41 7.89 -2.18
CA LEU A 87 3.14 8.61 -2.13
C LEU A 87 1.97 7.63 -2.28
N ARG A 88 0.82 8.02 -1.73
CA ARG A 88 -0.45 7.39 -2.06
C ARG A 88 -0.90 7.89 -3.44
N PRO A 89 -1.22 7.01 -4.40
CA PRO A 89 -1.83 7.42 -5.65
C PRO A 89 -3.16 8.15 -5.39
N PRO A 90 -3.47 9.24 -6.11
CA PRO A 90 -4.73 9.95 -5.94
C PRO A 90 -5.92 9.03 -6.29
N SER A 91 -7.03 9.19 -5.56
CA SER A 91 -8.27 8.41 -5.78
C SER A 91 -9.00 8.79 -7.08
N SER A 92 -8.71 9.96 -7.64
CA SER A 92 -9.27 10.48 -8.88
C SER A 92 -8.18 11.03 -9.80
N ARG A 93 -8.41 11.01 -11.12
CA ARG A 93 -7.61 11.83 -12.05
C ARG A 93 -7.79 13.30 -11.70
N SER A 94 -6.70 14.07 -11.79
CA SER A 94 -6.67 15.52 -11.53
C SER A 94 -7.68 16.33 -12.36
N ASP A 95 -8.18 15.81 -13.49
CA ASP A 95 -9.24 16.45 -14.29
C ASP A 95 -10.62 16.50 -13.62
N ASN A 96 -10.84 15.72 -12.56
CA ASN A 96 -12.11 15.71 -11.82
C ASN A 96 -12.13 16.73 -10.65
N LEU A 97 -11.08 17.53 -10.48
CA LEU A 97 -10.98 18.59 -9.47
C LEU A 97 -11.34 19.98 -10.05
N ARG A 98 -12.24 20.05 -11.04
CA ARG A 98 -12.94 21.32 -11.25
C ARG A 98 -13.86 21.51 -10.05
N GLU A 99 -13.35 22.21 -9.04
CA GLU A 99 -14.18 22.88 -8.04
C GLU A 99 -15.23 23.67 -8.81
N ASP A 100 -16.50 23.34 -8.59
CA ASP A 100 -17.59 24.10 -9.17
C ASP A 100 -17.46 25.53 -8.59
N PRO A 101 -17.32 26.59 -9.41
CA PRO A 101 -17.12 27.95 -8.92
C PRO A 101 -18.30 28.50 -8.09
N HIS A 102 -19.35 27.70 -7.88
CA HIS A 102 -20.51 28.00 -7.05
C HIS A 102 -20.43 27.47 -5.60
N ASP A 103 -19.37 26.75 -5.20
CA ASP A 103 -19.21 26.23 -3.83
C ASP A 103 -18.65 27.25 -2.81
N SER A 104 -18.58 28.54 -3.18
CA SER A 104 -18.33 29.62 -2.21
C SER A 104 -19.67 30.17 -1.70
N LEU A 105 -20.07 29.73 -0.50
CA LEU A 105 -21.11 30.37 0.32
C LEU A 105 -20.54 31.56 1.11
#